data_AF-A0A7W1SDS5-F1
#
_entry.id   AF-A0A7W1SDS5-F1
#
_cell.length_a   1.000
_cell.length_b   1.000
_cell.length_c   1.000
_cell.angle_alpha   90.00
_cell.angle_beta   90.00
_cell.angle_gamma   90.00
#
_symmetry.space_group_name_H-M   'P 1'
#
loop_
_entity.id
_entity.type
_entity.pdbx_description
1 polymer ?
#
loop_
_entity_poly.entity_id
_entity_poly.type
_entity_poly.pdbx_seq_one_letter_code
_entity_poly.pdbx_strand_id
1 'polypeptide(L)'
;MKVLLISGAAPVPDELREVIAMGSTSLVERGVGDAASPEAGDADRVVFWAGGGDRDVPELAQRYARATDQREDTLVFVTEQGSGVPEGLSPNERYVWPDDLDRLKMAFMTSA
;
A
#
# COMPACT_ATOMS: atom_id res chain seq x y z
N MET A 1 8.98 -10.49 6.52
CA MET A 1 8.56 -9.10 6.26
C MET A 1 7.22 -8.83 6.91
N LYS A 2 7.13 -7.88 7.83
CA LYS A 2 5.90 -7.37 8.43
C LYS A 2 5.29 -6.31 7.51
N VAL A 3 4.03 -6.49 7.15
CA VAL A 3 3.32 -5.59 6.24
C VAL A 3 2.14 -4.94 6.95
N LEU A 4 2.05 -3.62 6.83
CA LEU A 4 0.88 -2.85 7.23
C LEU A 4 0.06 -2.51 5.99
N LEU A 5 -1.16 -3.03 5.88
CA LEU A 5 -2.12 -2.69 4.84
C LEU A 5 -3.10 -1.63 5.38
N ILE A 6 -3.14 -0.48 4.70
CA ILE A 6 -4.02 0.65 5.01
C ILE A 6 -5.03 0.78 3.88
N SER A 7 -6.33 0.72 4.23
CA SER A 7 -7.41 0.88 3.26
C SER A 7 -8.39 1.98 3.66
N GLY A 8 -9.09 2.52 2.67
CA GLY A 8 -10.17 3.49 2.86
C GLY A 8 -11.50 2.82 3.19
N ALA A 9 -12.58 3.43 2.72
CA ALA A 9 -13.93 2.89 2.89
C ALA A 9 -14.20 1.74 1.90
N ALA A 10 -13.50 1.71 0.78
CA ALA A 10 -13.63 0.62 -0.18
C ALA A 10 -12.99 -0.67 0.38
N PRO A 11 -13.67 -1.83 0.22
CA PRO A 11 -13.08 -3.09 0.62
C PRO A 11 -11.85 -3.41 -0.23
N VAL A 12 -10.82 -3.96 0.42
CA VAL A 12 -9.65 -4.50 -0.29
C VAL A 12 -10.06 -5.81 -0.98
N PRO A 13 -9.74 -5.99 -2.28
CA PRO A 13 -9.96 -7.26 -2.98
C PRO A 13 -9.28 -8.43 -2.26
N ASP A 14 -9.98 -9.56 -2.11
CA ASP A 14 -9.44 -10.72 -1.40
C ASP A 14 -8.15 -11.25 -2.03
N GLU A 15 -8.09 -11.29 -3.36
CA GLU A 15 -6.89 -11.73 -4.09
C GLU A 15 -5.67 -10.80 -3.83
N LEU A 16 -5.90 -9.49 -3.69
CA LEU A 16 -4.83 -8.55 -3.33
C LEU A 16 -4.33 -8.83 -1.91
N ARG A 17 -5.24 -9.08 -0.96
CA ARG A 17 -4.90 -9.46 0.40
C ARG A 17 -4.10 -10.77 0.42
N GLU A 18 -4.48 -11.77 -0.37
CA GLU A 18 -3.75 -13.04 -0.50
C GLU A 18 -2.34 -12.84 -1.04
N VAL A 19 -2.15 -12.01 -2.08
CA VAL A 19 -0.82 -11.70 -2.63
C VAL A 19 0.08 -11.07 -1.57
N ILE A 20 -0.44 -10.09 -0.82
CA ILE A 20 0.31 -9.43 0.25
C ILE A 20 0.63 -10.43 1.37
N ALA A 21 -0.36 -11.23 1.79
CA ALA A 21 -0.20 -12.21 2.85
C ALA A 21 0.88 -13.25 2.49
N MET A 22 0.88 -13.78 1.26
CA MET A 22 1.87 -14.74 0.78
C MET A 22 3.32 -14.21 0.82
N GLY A 23 3.52 -12.93 0.53
CA GLY A 23 4.84 -12.29 0.59
C GLY A 23 5.22 -11.76 1.97
N SER A 24 4.38 -11.95 2.98
CA SER A 24 4.57 -11.39 4.32
C SER A 24 4.66 -12.49 5.38
N THR A 25 5.42 -12.22 6.44
CA THR A 25 5.43 -13.06 7.65
C THR A 25 4.38 -12.60 8.67
N SER A 26 3.84 -11.39 8.49
CA SER A 26 2.79 -10.80 9.31
C SER A 26 2.07 -9.74 8.48
N LEU A 27 0.74 -9.76 8.50
CA LEU A 27 -0.12 -8.77 7.85
C LEU A 27 -1.00 -8.11 8.91
N VAL A 28 -0.90 -6.79 9.03
CA VAL A 28 -1.76 -5.97 9.88
C VAL A 28 -2.62 -5.10 8.98
N GLU A 29 -3.93 -5.16 9.15
CA GLU A 29 -4.88 -4.34 8.39
C GLU A 29 -5.39 -3.19 9.25
N ARG A 30 -5.38 -1.97 8.71
CA ARG A 30 -5.93 -0.78 9.37
C ARG A 30 -6.73 0.08 8.40
N GLY A 31 -7.77 0.72 8.93
CA GLY A 31 -8.48 1.76 8.20
C GLY A 31 -7.68 3.07 8.20
N VAL A 32 -7.87 3.89 7.16
CA VAL A 32 -7.21 5.21 7.01
C VAL A 32 -7.35 6.12 8.25
N GLY A 33 -8.48 6.04 8.98
CA GLY A 33 -8.71 6.81 10.20
C GLY A 33 -7.90 6.34 11.41
N ASP A 34 -7.52 5.06 11.46
CA ASP A 34 -6.71 4.47 12.54
C ASP A 34 -5.20 4.57 12.23
N ALA A 35 -4.85 4.76 10.95
CA ALA A 35 -3.49 4.88 10.45
C ALA A 35 -2.99 6.34 10.35
N ALA A 36 -3.71 7.31 10.92
CA ALA A 36 -3.35 8.72 10.86
C ALA A 36 -2.03 9.06 11.59
N SER A 37 -1.59 8.20 12.51
CA SER A 37 -0.30 8.33 13.19
C SER A 37 0.78 7.50 12.49
N PRO A 38 1.89 8.13 12.04
CA PRO A 38 3.02 7.44 11.41
C PRO A 38 3.82 6.54 12.36
N GLU A 39 3.37 6.33 13.60
CA GLU A 39 3.89 5.35 14.57
C GLU A 39 3.57 3.90 14.18
N ALA A 40 3.46 3.61 12.88
CA ALA A 40 3.56 2.29 12.27
C ALA A 40 5.00 1.72 12.40
N GLY A 41 5.65 1.96 13.54
CA GLY A 41 7.10 1.84 13.78
C GLY A 41 7.65 0.43 13.81
N ASP A 42 6.94 -0.54 13.25
CA ASP A 42 7.35 -1.95 13.25
C ASP A 42 7.02 -2.66 11.91
N ALA A 43 6.45 -1.96 10.92
CA ALA A 43 6.20 -2.52 9.60
C ALA A 43 7.43 -2.32 8.69
N ASP A 44 7.88 -3.40 8.05
CA ASP A 44 8.95 -3.35 7.04
C ASP A 44 8.45 -2.71 5.73
N ARG A 45 7.15 -2.86 5.44
CA ARG A 45 6.49 -2.31 4.25
C ARG A 45 5.07 -1.86 4.59
N VAL A 46 4.68 -0.72 4.03
CA VAL A 46 3.34 -0.15 4.16
C VAL A 46 2.66 -0.18 2.80
N VAL A 47 1.49 -0.80 2.74
CA VAL A 47 0.66 -0.94 1.55
C VAL A 47 -0.56 -0.06 1.71
N PHE A 48 -0.83 0.80 0.75
CA PHE A 48 -2.03 1.61 0.70
C PHE A 48 -2.94 1.05 -0.39
N TRP A 49 -4.20 0.79 -0.05
CA TRP A 49 -5.26 0.47 -1.00
C TRP A 49 -6.23 1.64 -1.11
N ALA A 50 -6.24 2.30 -2.26
CA ALA A 50 -7.21 3.32 -2.62
C ALA A 50 -8.22 2.74 -3.61
N GLY A 51 -9.38 2.32 -3.10
CA GLY A 51 -10.48 1.92 -3.96
C GLY A 51 -11.21 3.13 -4.54
N GLY A 52 -12.12 2.89 -5.48
CA GLY A 52 -12.87 3.96 -6.15
C GLY A 52 -13.53 4.95 -5.18
N GLY A 53 -13.06 6.20 -5.19
CA GLY A 53 -13.62 7.29 -4.38
C GLY A 53 -12.93 7.57 -3.04
N ASP A 54 -11.94 6.77 -2.64
CA ASP A 54 -11.16 6.99 -1.41
C ASP A 54 -10.17 8.14 -1.59
N ARG A 55 -10.52 9.33 -1.07
CA ARG A 55 -9.65 10.53 -1.14
C ARG A 55 -8.64 10.60 -0.01
N ASP A 56 -8.98 10.03 1.15
CA ASP A 56 -8.14 10.10 2.34
C ASP A 56 -6.88 9.21 2.23
N VAL A 57 -6.97 8.09 1.49
CA VAL A 57 -5.85 7.14 1.33
C VAL A 57 -4.70 7.75 0.53
N PRO A 58 -4.91 8.36 -0.66
CA PRO A 58 -3.86 9.09 -1.37
C PRO A 58 -3.22 10.22 -0.54
N GLU A 59 -4.01 10.96 0.26
CA GLU A 59 -3.48 12.02 1.12
C GLU A 59 -2.58 11.44 2.22
N LEU A 60 -2.99 10.34 2.85
CA LEU A 60 -2.20 9.67 3.88
C LEU A 60 -0.91 9.07 3.28
N ALA A 61 -0.99 8.42 2.13
CA ALA A 61 0.17 7.87 1.44
C ALA A 61 1.23 8.94 1.13
N GLN A 62 0.79 10.13 0.69
CA GLN A 62 1.70 11.27 0.48
C GLN A 62 2.33 11.76 1.78
N ARG A 63 1.58 11.79 2.89
CA ARG A 63 2.13 12.15 4.20
C ARG A 63 3.21 11.16 4.64
N TYR A 64 2.99 9.86 4.45
CA TYR A 64 3.98 8.82 4.73
C TYR A 64 5.21 8.96 3.85
N ALA A 65 5.05 9.16 2.54
CA ALA A 65 6.16 9.37 1.61
C ALA A 65 7.02 10.59 1.96
N ARG A 66 6.42 11.66 2.51
CA ARG A 66 7.14 12.85 2.94
C ARG A 66 7.77 12.71 4.33
N ALA A 67 7.16 11.94 5.22
CA ALA A 67 7.62 11.76 6.60
C ALA A 67 8.77 10.74 6.69
N THR A 68 8.76 9.74 5.83
CA THR A 68 9.80 8.71 5.80
C THR A 68 10.92 9.16 4.87
N ASP A 69 12.02 9.70 5.44
CA ASP A 69 13.27 10.02 4.72
C ASP A 69 13.99 8.75 4.19
N GLN A 70 13.41 7.56 4.42
CA GLN A 70 14.03 6.26 4.18
C GLN A 70 13.19 5.37 3.23
N ARG A 71 13.77 5.18 2.03
CA ARG A 71 13.65 4.04 1.10
C ARG A 71 12.38 3.90 0.26
N GLU A 72 12.60 4.02 -1.04
CA GLU A 72 11.69 3.69 -2.17
C GLU A 72 11.15 2.24 -2.17
N ASP A 73 11.56 1.40 -1.22
CA ASP A 73 11.19 -0.03 -1.10
C ASP A 73 10.16 -0.31 0.00
N THR A 74 9.86 0.69 0.84
CA THR A 74 8.99 0.54 2.01
C THR A 74 7.54 0.91 1.71
N LEU A 75 7.26 1.68 0.67
CA LEU A 75 5.90 2.14 0.33
C LEU A 75 5.38 1.44 -0.92
N VAL A 76 4.17 0.90 -0.82
CA VAL A 76 3.45 0.31 -1.95
C VAL A 76 2.07 0.94 -1.99
N PHE A 77 1.75 1.60 -3.11
CA PHE A 77 0.48 2.25 -3.34
C PHE A 77 -0.28 1.52 -4.45
N VAL A 78 -1.42 0.97 -4.09
CA VAL A 78 -2.29 0.18 -4.97
C VAL A 78 -3.60 0.92 -5.16
N THR A 79 -4.00 1.10 -6.42
CA THR A 79 -5.22 1.80 -6.81
C THR A 79 -6.14 0.92 -7.63
N GLU A 80 -7.44 1.17 -7.58
CA GLU A 80 -8.35 0.62 -8.57
C GLU A 80 -8.13 1.27 -9.96
N GLN A 81 -8.35 0.52 -11.04
CA GLN A 81 -8.29 1.03 -12.41
C GLN A 81 -9.10 2.32 -12.58
N GLY A 82 -8.48 3.34 -13.19
CA GLY A 82 -9.11 4.64 -13.41
C GLY A 82 -9.11 5.58 -12.20
N SER A 83 -8.56 5.16 -11.06
CA SER A 83 -8.34 6.03 -9.91
C SER A 83 -7.09 6.90 -10.07
N GLY A 84 -7.13 8.10 -9.50
CA GLY A 84 -6.00 9.02 -9.53
C GLY A 84 -4.83 8.52 -8.69
N VAL A 85 -3.61 8.61 -9.23
CA VAL A 85 -2.39 8.28 -8.49
C VAL A 85 -1.87 9.54 -7.79
N PRO A 86 -1.51 9.49 -6.49
CA PRO A 86 -0.96 10.63 -5.79
C PRO A 86 0.39 11.06 -6.39
N GLU A 87 0.64 12.37 -6.34
CA GLU A 87 1.91 12.96 -6.75
C GLU A 87 3.01 12.63 -5.73
N GLY A 88 4.26 12.54 -6.18
CA GLY A 88 5.43 12.34 -5.31
C GLY A 88 5.82 10.89 -4.98
N LEU A 89 5.08 9.88 -5.46
CA LEU A 89 5.51 8.47 -5.36
C LEU A 89 6.43 8.08 -6.54
N SER A 90 7.39 7.18 -6.34
CA SER A 90 8.17 6.60 -7.43
C SER A 90 7.31 5.64 -8.28
N PRO A 91 7.60 5.46 -9.59
CA PRO A 91 6.88 4.50 -10.44
C PRO A 91 6.88 3.07 -9.88
N ASN A 92 7.96 2.68 -9.19
CA ASN A 92 8.13 1.36 -8.57
C ASN A 92 7.25 1.15 -7.32
N GLU A 93 6.72 2.22 -6.76
CA GLU A 93 5.84 2.19 -5.58
C GLU A 93 4.37 2.19 -5.99
N ARG A 94 4.06 2.41 -7.27
CA ARG A 94 2.68 2.58 -7.78
C ARG A 94 2.24 1.36 -8.57
N TYR A 95 1.05 0.87 -8.23
CA TYR A 95 0.41 -0.30 -8.84
C TYR A 95 -1.08 -0.02 -9.09
N VAL A 96 -1.55 -0.44 -10.25
CA VAL A 96 -2.97 -0.38 -10.65
C VAL A 96 -3.55 -1.78 -10.59
N TRP A 97 -4.54 -1.99 -9.74
CA TRP A 97 -5.27 -3.25 -9.65
C TRP A 97 -6.45 -3.27 -10.63
N PRO A 98 -6.69 -4.40 -11.34
CA PRO A 98 -5.92 -5.64 -11.35
C PRO A 98 -4.77 -5.69 -12.38
N ASP A 99 -4.57 -4.64 -13.19
CA ASP A 99 -3.61 -4.63 -14.31
C ASP A 99 -2.15 -4.98 -13.91
N ASP A 100 -1.70 -4.55 -12.73
CA ASP A 100 -0.34 -4.76 -12.20
C ASP A 100 -0.22 -5.98 -11.27
N LEU A 101 -1.14 -6.95 -11.34
CA LEU A 101 -1.13 -8.15 -10.47
C LEU A 101 0.21 -8.89 -10.47
N ASP A 102 0.75 -9.21 -11.64
CA ASP A 102 2.04 -9.92 -11.75
C ASP A 102 3.19 -9.10 -11.16
N ARG A 103 3.13 -7.78 -11.33
CA ARG A 103 4.15 -6.86 -10.81
C ARG A 103 4.08 -6.76 -9.28
N LEU A 104 2.88 -6.75 -8.70
CA LEU A 104 2.67 -6.86 -7.25
C LEU A 104 3.22 -8.18 -6.72
N LYS A 105 2.89 -9.31 -7.36
CA LYS A 105 3.42 -10.63 -6.99
C LYS A 105 4.95 -10.62 -6.97
N MET A 106 5.59 -10.07 -8.00
CA MET A 106 7.05 -9.93 -8.03
C MET A 106 7.55 -9.02 -6.89
N ALA A 107 6.94 -7.86 -6.65
CA ALA A 107 7.35 -6.96 -5.58
C ALA A 107 7.32 -7.63 -4.19
N PHE A 108 6.34 -8.51 -3.94
CA PHE A 108 6.20 -9.22 -2.68
C PHE A 108 6.99 -10.54 -2.60
N MET A 109 7.24 -11.24 -3.72
CA MET A 109 7.98 -12.51 -3.74
C MET A 109 9.49 -12.33 -3.86
N THR A 110 9.98 -11.26 -4.50
CA THR A 110 11.42 -11.05 -4.77
C THR A 110 12.13 -10.31 -3.63
N SER A 111 11.40 -9.64 -2.74
CA SER A 111 11.95 -8.99 -1.53
C SER A 111 12.10 -9.93 -0.32
N ALA A 112 12.06 -11.26 -0.54
CA ALA A 112 12.16 -12.28 0.51
C ALA A 112 13.58 -12.43 1.08
#